data_AF-J3M9J2-F1
#
_entry.id   AF-J3M9J2-F1
#
_cell.length_a   1.000
_cell.length_b   1.000
_cell.length_c   1.000
_cell.angle_alpha   90.00
_cell.angle_beta   90.00
_cell.angle_gamma   90.00
#
_symmetry.space_group_name_H-M   'P 1'
#
loop_
_entity.id
_entity.type
_entity.pdbx_description
1 polymer ?
#
loop_
_entity_poly.entity_id
_entity_poly.type
_entity_poly.pdbx_seq_one_letter_code
_entity_poly.pdbx_strand_id
1 'polypeptide(L)'
;MSVIDILTRVDSICKKYDKYDVDRLNGANVAGEDPFARLYGSVDAEISECVEKAEAAKQEKNRATVVALNAEIRRTKAKLLEEDLPKLQRLALKKVKGLTKEELATRSDLVAALPDRIQSIPDGSSSAKKNGTWGASGSRTGGAIKFDTSDGNFDDEYFKGTDESNQFRREYEMRKIKQDEGLDVISEGLGTLKAMAADMNEELDRQVPLMDEMDEKVDRANTDLKNTNVRLKETVLQLRSSRNFCIDIILLCVILGIAAYLYNLASPSSPLRPAAAAAAVGAVNITNVAVLDNPTAFLNPFQFEISYECLIPLDDDLEWKLIYVGSAEDENYDQQLESVLVGPVNVGTYRFVLQADPPDPSKIREEDIIGVTVLLLTCSYMGQEFMRVGYYVNNDYDDEQLREEPPAKLLIDRVQRNILADKPRVTKFPINFHPEPSTSAGQQQQEPQTTSPENHTGDDGSKPSADQ
;
A
#
# COMPACT_ATOMS: atom_id res chain seq x y z
N MET A 1 -22.71 -2.05 -4.40
CA MET A 1 -21.44 -1.58 -3.82
C MET A 1 -21.05 -0.30 -4.56
N SER A 2 -20.57 0.75 -3.88
CA SER A 2 -20.18 1.98 -4.60
C SER A 2 -18.84 1.81 -5.32
N VAL A 3 -18.56 2.64 -6.33
CA VAL A 3 -17.25 2.65 -7.02
C VAL A 3 -16.11 2.90 -6.03
N ILE A 4 -16.34 3.69 -4.98
CA ILE A 4 -15.36 3.98 -3.94
C ILE A 4 -15.01 2.72 -3.15
N ASP A 5 -16.01 1.91 -2.80
CA ASP A 5 -15.80 0.66 -2.04
C ASP A 5 -15.03 -0.38 -2.88
N ILE A 6 -15.30 -0.44 -4.19
CA ILE A 6 -14.54 -1.29 -5.11
C ILE A 6 -13.08 -0.82 -5.17
N LEU A 7 -12.85 0.49 -5.30
CA LEU A 7 -11.49 1.04 -5.39
C LEU A 7 -10.69 0.83 -4.09
N THR A 8 -11.30 1.06 -2.92
CA THR A 8 -10.64 0.81 -1.63
C THR A 8 -10.31 -0.66 -1.45
N ARG A 9 -11.24 -1.56 -1.81
CA ARG A 9 -11.01 -3.00 -1.75
C ARG A 9 -9.89 -3.45 -2.69
N VAL A 10 -9.89 -2.97 -3.93
CA VAL A 10 -8.82 -3.25 -4.89
C VAL A 10 -7.48 -2.74 -4.38
N ASP A 11 -7.43 -1.55 -3.77
CA ASP A 11 -6.21 -1.00 -3.17
C ASP A 11 -5.69 -1.88 -2.01
N SER A 12 -6.58 -2.35 -1.11
CA SER A 12 -6.23 -3.29 -0.04
C SER A 12 -5.67 -4.61 -0.58
N ILE A 13 -6.29 -5.17 -1.63
CA ILE A 13 -5.80 -6.39 -2.30
C ILE A 13 -4.42 -6.13 -2.91
N CYS A 14 -4.25 -5.03 -3.63
CA CYS A 14 -2.97 -4.65 -4.23
C CYS A 14 -1.88 -4.52 -3.16
N LYS A 15 -2.16 -3.86 -2.03
CA LYS A 15 -1.23 -3.75 -0.90
C LYS A 15 -0.87 -5.10 -0.26
N LYS A 16 -1.84 -6.00 -0.05
CA LYS A 16 -1.60 -7.34 0.53
C LYS A 16 -0.65 -8.18 -0.33
N TYR A 17 -0.81 -8.11 -1.65
CA TYR A 17 -0.03 -8.89 -2.61
C TYR A 17 1.10 -8.11 -3.30
N ASP A 18 1.37 -6.87 -2.89
CA ASP A 18 2.34 -5.93 -3.48
C ASP A 18 3.76 -6.53 -3.53
N LYS A 19 4.11 -7.35 -2.53
CA LYS A 19 5.39 -8.07 -2.43
C LYS A 19 5.63 -9.10 -3.56
N TYR A 20 4.59 -9.47 -4.30
CA TYR A 20 4.65 -10.45 -5.38
C TYR A 20 4.59 -9.83 -6.78
N ASP A 21 4.49 -8.50 -6.87
CA ASP A 21 4.46 -7.80 -8.15
C ASP A 21 5.84 -7.86 -8.82
N VAL A 22 5.95 -8.68 -9.87
CA VAL A 22 7.20 -8.93 -10.61
C VAL A 22 7.67 -7.67 -11.35
N ASP A 23 6.77 -6.78 -11.76
CA ASP A 23 7.14 -5.52 -12.42
C ASP A 23 7.72 -4.54 -11.41
N ARG A 24 7.21 -4.54 -10.17
CA ARG A 24 7.81 -3.79 -9.07
C ARG A 24 9.06 -4.47 -8.51
N LEU A 25 9.17 -5.80 -8.53
CA LEU A 25 10.40 -6.52 -8.15
C LEU A 25 11.51 -6.36 -9.20
N ASN A 26 11.18 -6.32 -10.48
CA ASN A 26 12.12 -5.97 -11.55
C ASN A 26 12.46 -4.47 -11.49
N GLY A 27 11.47 -3.62 -11.23
CA GLY A 27 11.68 -2.20 -10.92
C GLY A 27 12.52 -1.98 -9.65
N ALA A 28 12.40 -2.85 -8.64
CA ALA A 28 13.12 -2.80 -7.37
C ALA A 28 14.51 -3.44 -7.46
N ASN A 29 14.69 -4.47 -8.29
CA ASN A 29 16.01 -5.04 -8.61
C ASN A 29 16.83 -4.07 -9.49
N VAL A 30 16.18 -3.24 -10.31
CA VAL A 30 16.83 -2.07 -10.93
C VAL A 30 16.98 -0.92 -9.92
N ALA A 31 16.03 -0.72 -9.01
CA ALA A 31 16.12 0.35 -8.00
C ALA A 31 17.13 0.09 -6.88
N GLY A 32 17.52 -1.16 -6.63
CA GLY A 32 18.59 -1.50 -5.69
C GLY A 32 19.97 -1.02 -6.17
N GLU A 33 20.22 -1.04 -7.48
CA GLU A 33 21.47 -0.59 -8.08
C GLU A 33 21.42 0.84 -8.65
N ASP A 34 20.24 1.37 -9.00
CA ASP A 34 20.11 2.68 -9.63
C ASP A 34 20.08 3.84 -8.60
N PRO A 35 21.09 4.74 -8.62
CA PRO A 35 21.14 5.88 -7.70
C PRO A 35 19.93 6.83 -7.81
N PHE A 36 19.29 6.90 -8.99
CA PHE A 36 18.09 7.72 -9.18
C PHE A 36 16.92 7.18 -8.37
N ALA A 37 16.59 5.90 -8.55
CA ALA A 37 15.45 5.26 -7.90
C ALA A 37 15.59 5.26 -6.36
N ARG A 38 16.80 5.06 -5.84
CA ARG A 38 17.07 5.15 -4.39
C ARG A 38 16.81 6.54 -3.83
N LEU A 39 17.34 7.58 -4.49
CA LEU A 39 17.15 8.95 -4.05
C LEU A 39 15.68 9.37 -4.21
N TYR A 40 15.02 8.93 -5.29
CA TYR A 40 13.62 9.23 -5.55
C TYR A 40 12.71 8.60 -4.49
N GLY A 41 12.95 7.33 -4.14
CA GLY A 41 12.21 6.66 -3.06
C GLY A 41 12.41 7.34 -1.69
N SER A 42 13.64 7.79 -1.39
CA SER A 42 13.90 8.57 -0.17
C SER A 42 13.15 9.90 -0.15
N VAL A 43 13.14 10.63 -1.27
CA VAL A 43 12.43 11.90 -1.40
C VAL A 43 10.91 11.70 -1.32
N ASP A 44 10.37 10.67 -1.95
CA ASP A 44 8.95 10.34 -1.91
C ASP A 44 8.48 9.95 -0.50
N ALA A 45 9.31 9.22 0.26
CA ALA A 45 9.06 8.90 1.67
C ALA A 45 9.07 10.17 2.55
N GLU A 46 10.07 11.06 2.40
CA GLU A 46 10.14 12.33 3.15
C GLU A 46 8.95 13.27 2.81
N ILE A 47 8.49 13.28 1.56
CA ILE A 47 7.28 14.01 1.13
C ILE A 47 6.03 13.42 1.81
N SER A 48 5.89 12.09 1.82
CA SER A 48 4.74 11.41 2.43
C SER A 48 4.68 11.66 3.93
N GLU A 49 5.83 11.62 4.62
CA GLU A 49 5.93 11.97 6.05
C GLU A 49 5.56 13.45 6.30
N CYS A 50 5.93 14.37 5.41
CA CYS A 50 5.52 15.76 5.51
C CYS A 50 4.00 15.94 5.33
N VAL A 51 3.36 15.15 4.46
CA VAL A 51 1.90 15.17 4.28
C VAL A 51 1.22 14.67 5.55
N GLU A 52 1.67 13.56 6.12
CA GLU A 52 1.13 13.01 7.37
C GLU A 52 1.29 14.00 8.53
N LYS A 53 2.47 14.63 8.68
CA LYS A 53 2.69 15.70 9.68
C LYS A 53 1.80 16.91 9.45
N ALA A 54 1.51 17.27 8.20
CA ALA A 54 0.61 18.37 7.87
C ALA A 54 -0.85 18.03 8.22
N GLU A 55 -1.27 16.78 8.08
CA GLU A 55 -2.58 16.30 8.52
C GLU A 55 -2.68 16.25 10.04
N ALA A 56 -1.66 15.72 10.72
CA ALA A 56 -1.57 15.75 12.18
C ALA A 56 -1.63 17.18 12.73
N ALA A 57 -0.93 18.13 12.09
CA ALA A 57 -0.96 19.54 12.47
C ALA A 57 -2.33 20.21 12.25
N LYS A 58 -3.21 19.67 11.38
CA LYS A 58 -4.59 20.15 11.22
C LYS A 58 -5.52 19.62 12.31
N GLN A 59 -5.26 18.42 12.81
CA GLN A 59 -6.07 17.76 13.84
C GLN A 59 -5.63 18.13 15.27
N GLU A 60 -4.39 18.59 15.43
CA GLU A 60 -3.80 18.95 16.71
C GLU A 60 -4.39 20.24 17.32
N LYS A 61 -4.84 20.16 18.57
CA LYS A 61 -5.44 21.28 19.30
C LYS A 61 -4.38 22.15 20.01
N ASN A 62 -3.21 21.58 20.32
CA ASN A 62 -2.13 22.31 20.98
C ASN A 62 -1.37 23.21 20.01
N ARG A 63 -1.56 24.53 20.15
CA ARG A 63 -0.89 25.55 19.32
C ARG A 63 0.64 25.43 19.31
N ALA A 64 1.27 25.03 20.42
CA ALA A 64 2.72 24.87 20.47
C ALA A 64 3.19 23.67 19.63
N THR A 65 2.46 22.56 19.67
CA THR A 65 2.71 21.36 18.86
C THR A 65 2.49 21.64 17.38
N VAL A 66 1.40 22.33 17.03
CA VAL A 66 1.13 22.77 15.65
C VAL A 66 2.27 23.63 15.09
N VAL A 67 2.81 24.56 15.89
CA VAL A 67 3.93 25.41 15.47
C VAL A 67 5.22 24.61 15.30
N ALA A 68 5.48 23.63 16.18
CA ALA A 68 6.64 22.75 16.09
C ALA A 68 6.60 21.87 14.84
N LEU A 69 5.46 21.19 14.58
CA LEU A 69 5.24 20.36 13.40
C LEU A 69 5.37 21.17 12.11
N ASN A 70 4.74 22.35 12.04
CA ASN A 70 4.85 23.24 10.89
C ASN A 70 6.28 23.76 10.68
N ALA A 71 7.05 23.99 11.75
CA ALA A 71 8.47 24.36 11.64
C ALA A 71 9.32 23.22 11.09
N GLU A 72 9.01 21.98 11.45
CA GLU A 72 9.66 20.78 10.92
C GLU A 72 9.34 20.58 9.44
N ILE A 73 8.06 20.68 9.05
CA ILE A 73 7.63 20.61 7.64
C ILE A 73 8.39 21.65 6.80
N ARG A 74 8.52 22.90 7.28
CA ARG A 74 9.29 23.94 6.57
C ARG A 74 10.76 23.57 6.37
N ARG A 75 11.41 22.98 7.38
CA ARG A 75 12.82 22.56 7.28
C ARG A 75 12.99 21.42 6.27
N THR A 76 12.12 20.42 6.33
CA THR A 76 12.18 19.28 5.42
C THR A 76 11.87 19.70 3.99
N LYS A 77 10.86 20.56 3.77
CA LYS A 77 10.60 21.15 2.44
C LYS A 77 11.81 21.89 1.86
N ALA A 78 12.48 22.71 2.67
CA ALA A 78 13.65 23.45 2.23
C ALA A 78 14.79 22.50 1.83
N LYS A 79 15.07 21.48 2.65
CA LYS A 79 16.05 20.42 2.34
C LYS A 79 15.70 19.70 1.02
N LEU A 80 14.44 19.29 0.84
CA LEU A 80 14.00 18.59 -0.37
C LEU A 80 14.16 19.45 -1.63
N LEU A 81 13.83 20.74 -1.57
CA LEU A 81 13.93 21.66 -2.71
C LEU A 81 15.37 22.10 -3.01
N GLU A 82 16.19 22.35 -1.99
CA GLU A 82 17.52 22.93 -2.14
C GLU A 82 18.62 21.86 -2.30
N GLU A 83 18.45 20.68 -1.71
CA GLU A 83 19.47 19.62 -1.73
C GLU A 83 19.12 18.45 -2.63
N ASP A 84 17.93 17.86 -2.47
CA ASP A 84 17.62 16.56 -3.07
C ASP A 84 17.03 16.67 -4.48
N LEU A 85 16.23 17.69 -4.74
CA LEU A 85 15.67 17.95 -6.07
C LEU A 85 16.75 18.24 -7.13
N PRO A 86 17.80 19.06 -6.89
CA PRO A 86 18.89 19.24 -7.85
C PRO A 86 19.71 17.96 -8.10
N LYS A 87 19.87 17.10 -7.07
CA LYS A 87 20.53 15.79 -7.23
C LYS A 87 19.68 14.87 -8.11
N LEU A 88 18.37 14.83 -7.92
CA LEU A 88 17.43 14.07 -8.76
C LEU A 88 17.41 14.55 -10.20
N GLN A 89 17.42 15.87 -10.44
CA GLN A 89 17.49 16.43 -11.80
C GLN A 89 18.77 15.98 -12.54
N ARG A 90 19.91 15.98 -11.85
CA ARG A 90 21.17 15.49 -12.44
C ARG A 90 21.15 13.99 -12.72
N LEU A 91 20.54 13.20 -11.85
CA LEU A 91 20.42 11.75 -12.00
C LEU A 91 19.40 11.35 -13.07
N ALA A 92 18.31 12.12 -13.25
CA ALA A 92 17.30 11.91 -14.27
C ALA A 92 17.86 12.08 -15.70
N LEU A 93 18.81 13.00 -15.88
CA LEU A 93 19.46 13.27 -17.17
C LEU A 93 20.64 12.33 -17.45
N LYS A 94 21.07 11.52 -16.47
CA LYS A 94 22.22 10.63 -16.60
C LYS A 94 21.82 9.37 -17.39
N LYS A 95 22.47 9.15 -18.53
CA LYS A 95 22.28 7.93 -19.33
C LYS A 95 22.86 6.72 -18.59
N VAL A 96 22.01 5.76 -18.23
CA VAL A 96 22.39 4.49 -17.62
C VAL A 96 22.32 3.39 -18.69
N LYS A 97 23.28 2.45 -18.67
CA LYS A 97 23.32 1.33 -19.63
C LYS A 97 22.14 0.39 -19.35
N GLY A 98 21.30 0.16 -20.36
CA GLY A 98 20.10 -0.68 -20.22
C GLY A 98 18.78 0.09 -20.07
N LEU A 99 18.82 1.42 -19.91
CA LEU A 99 17.64 2.25 -19.81
C LEU A 99 17.17 2.75 -21.19
N THR A 100 15.88 2.57 -21.49
CA THR A 100 15.27 3.02 -22.74
C THR A 100 15.08 4.55 -22.76
N LYS A 101 14.88 5.11 -23.96
CA LYS A 101 14.63 6.56 -24.13
C LYS A 101 13.32 7.00 -23.48
N GLU A 102 12.33 6.10 -23.44
CA GLU A 102 11.03 6.32 -22.81
C GLU A 102 11.16 6.38 -21.28
N GLU A 103 11.91 5.45 -20.68
CA GLU A 103 12.17 5.46 -19.23
C GLU A 103 12.99 6.67 -18.77
N LEU A 104 13.86 7.23 -19.62
CA LEU A 104 14.58 8.46 -19.29
C LEU A 104 13.66 9.70 -19.34
N ALA A 105 12.66 9.70 -20.23
CA ALA A 105 11.63 10.74 -20.27
C ALA A 105 10.73 10.67 -19.04
N THR A 106 10.28 9.48 -18.64
CA THR A 106 9.45 9.31 -17.43
C THR A 106 10.17 9.76 -16.16
N ARG A 107 11.48 9.50 -16.02
CA ARG A 107 12.28 10.02 -14.89
C ARG A 107 12.31 11.55 -14.86
N SER A 108 12.45 12.19 -16.01
CA SER A 108 12.43 13.65 -16.12
C SER A 108 11.06 14.22 -15.72
N ASP A 109 9.98 13.57 -16.14
CA ASP A 109 8.61 13.99 -15.82
C ASP A 109 8.29 13.82 -14.32
N LEU A 110 8.74 12.70 -13.73
CA LEU A 110 8.60 12.45 -12.29
C LEU A 110 9.32 13.52 -11.45
N VAL A 111 10.53 13.94 -11.84
CA VAL A 111 11.26 15.01 -11.15
C VAL A 111 10.61 16.38 -11.37
N ALA A 112 10.03 16.62 -12.55
CA ALA A 112 9.34 17.87 -12.85
C ALA A 112 8.07 18.08 -12.00
N ALA A 113 7.42 17.01 -11.55
CA ALA A 113 6.23 17.06 -10.70
C ALA A 113 6.52 17.29 -9.20
N LEU A 114 7.74 16.99 -8.74
CA LEU A 114 8.10 17.10 -7.31
C LEU A 114 8.03 18.52 -6.71
N PRO A 115 8.44 19.60 -7.39
CA PRO A 115 8.38 20.96 -6.83
C PRO A 115 6.97 21.37 -6.45
N ASP A 116 5.99 21.11 -7.33
CA ASP A 116 4.59 21.45 -7.10
C ASP A 116 4.00 20.61 -5.96
N ARG A 117 4.35 19.30 -5.92
CA ARG A 117 3.93 18.40 -4.84
C ARG A 117 4.47 18.85 -3.48
N ILE A 118 5.76 19.24 -3.39
CA ILE A 118 6.37 19.75 -2.16
C ILE A 118 5.75 21.08 -1.74
N GLN A 119 5.48 21.99 -2.69
CA GLN A 119 4.88 23.29 -2.38
C GLN A 119 3.41 23.19 -1.95
N SER A 120 2.68 22.18 -2.42
CA SER A 120 1.26 21.97 -2.08
C SER A 120 0.99 21.56 -0.62
N ILE A 121 2.01 21.05 0.09
CA ILE A 121 1.86 20.60 1.48
C ILE A 121 1.62 21.82 2.40
N PRO A 122 0.60 21.84 3.26
CA PRO A 122 0.43 22.93 4.22
C PRO A 122 1.58 22.95 5.26
N ASP A 123 2.25 24.09 5.44
CA ASP A 123 3.40 24.23 6.35
C ASP A 123 3.24 25.38 7.36
N GLY A 124 2.01 25.88 7.53
CA GLY A 124 1.66 26.96 8.44
C GLY A 124 2.24 28.32 8.07
N SER A 125 2.96 28.45 6.95
CA SER A 125 3.35 29.75 6.41
C SER A 125 2.16 30.35 5.67
N SER A 126 1.65 31.48 6.15
CA SER A 126 0.81 32.36 5.35
C SER A 126 1.67 33.08 4.31
N SER A 127 2.24 32.29 3.39
CA SER A 127 2.72 32.78 2.11
C SER A 127 1.48 33.20 1.32
N ALA A 128 1.00 34.42 1.60
CA ALA A 128 0.04 35.10 0.77
C ALA A 128 0.47 34.90 -0.69
N LYS A 129 -0.38 34.25 -1.49
CA LYS A 129 -0.25 34.23 -2.94
C LYS A 129 0.10 35.65 -3.39
N LYS A 130 1.33 35.85 -3.82
CA LYS A 130 1.81 37.07 -4.45
C LYS A 130 1.26 37.09 -5.88
N ASN A 131 -0.06 37.15 -6.00
CA ASN A 131 -0.81 37.45 -7.21
C ASN A 131 -1.70 38.68 -6.98
N GLY A 132 -1.26 39.58 -6.10
CA GLY A 132 -1.70 40.97 -6.09
C GLY A 132 -0.78 41.77 -6.99
N THR A 133 -1.16 41.91 -8.26
CA THR A 133 -0.67 42.98 -9.14
C THR A 133 -0.99 44.31 -8.45
N TRP A 134 -0.04 44.81 -7.67
CA TRP A 134 0.03 46.22 -7.32
C TRP A 134 0.55 46.91 -8.58
N GLY A 135 -0.38 47.23 -9.47
CA GLY A 135 -0.15 48.24 -10.50
C GLY A 135 0.15 49.55 -9.77
N ALA A 136 1.43 49.91 -9.73
CA ALA A 136 1.87 51.24 -9.36
C ALA A 136 1.19 52.23 -10.32
N SER A 137 0.12 52.88 -9.87
CA SER A 137 -0.43 54.01 -10.59
C SER A 137 0.58 55.14 -10.49
N GLY A 138 1.27 55.37 -11.60
CA GLY A 138 2.17 56.49 -11.78
C GLY A 138 1.47 57.80 -11.42
N SER A 139 2.10 58.55 -10.53
CA SER A 139 1.86 59.97 -10.34
C SER A 139 1.91 60.67 -11.69
N ARG A 140 0.75 61.04 -12.23
CA ARG A 140 0.63 62.12 -13.22
C ARG A 140 0.07 63.33 -12.49
N THR A 141 1.02 64.15 -12.05
CA THR A 141 0.92 65.60 -11.89
C THR A 141 -0.40 66.20 -12.34
N GLY A 142 -1.20 66.61 -11.36
CA GLY A 142 -2.38 67.44 -11.54
C GLY A 142 -2.03 68.74 -12.26
N GLY A 143 -2.55 68.87 -13.48
CA GLY A 143 -2.79 70.17 -14.09
C GLY A 143 -3.95 70.83 -13.36
N ALA A 144 -3.67 71.97 -12.73
CA ALA A 144 -4.65 72.77 -12.01
C ALA A 144 -5.80 73.19 -12.95
N ILE A 145 -7.02 72.74 -12.66
CA ILE A 145 -8.24 73.36 -13.16
C ILE A 145 -8.72 74.30 -12.03
N LYS A 146 -8.41 75.59 -12.19
CA LYS A 146 -8.95 76.67 -11.35
C LYS A 146 -10.40 76.90 -11.74
N PHE A 147 -11.32 76.75 -10.79
CA PHE A 147 -12.67 77.29 -10.91
C PHE A 147 -12.66 78.69 -10.28
N ASP A 148 -12.70 79.70 -11.14
CA ASP A 148 -12.92 81.10 -10.74
C ASP A 148 -14.43 81.30 -10.56
N THR A 149 -14.84 81.45 -9.31
CA THR A 149 -16.19 81.87 -8.91
C THR A 149 -16.46 83.27 -9.44
N SER A 150 -17.24 83.34 -10.51
CA SER A 150 -17.91 84.57 -10.93
C SER A 150 -19.43 84.34 -10.92
N ASP A 151 -20.10 85.16 -10.11
CA ASP A 151 -21.55 85.27 -9.99
C ASP A 151 -22.19 85.45 -11.36
N GLY A 152 -22.94 84.45 -11.79
CA GLY A 152 -23.78 84.47 -12.96
C GLY A 152 -25.11 83.83 -12.63
N ASN A 153 -26.10 84.67 -12.36
CA ASN A 153 -27.52 84.32 -12.30
C ASN A 153 -27.94 83.71 -13.64
N PHE A 154 -28.00 82.37 -13.74
CA PHE A 154 -28.54 81.66 -14.89
C PHE A 154 -29.93 81.12 -14.55
N ASP A 155 -30.90 81.65 -15.28
CA ASP A 155 -32.32 81.31 -15.20
C ASP A 155 -32.60 79.82 -15.45
N ASP A 156 -33.60 79.32 -14.72
CA ASP A 156 -34.12 77.94 -14.65
C ASP A 156 -34.98 77.58 -15.88
N GLU A 157 -34.52 77.89 -17.10
CA GLU A 157 -35.31 77.72 -18.34
C GLU A 157 -34.57 77.02 -19.49
N TYR A 158 -33.60 76.14 -19.21
CA TYR A 158 -32.83 75.44 -20.27
C TYR A 158 -32.91 73.90 -20.29
N PHE A 159 -33.74 73.26 -19.47
CA PHE A 159 -33.90 71.79 -19.53
C PHE A 159 -35.35 71.38 -19.81
N LYS A 160 -35.81 71.61 -21.04
CA LYS A 160 -36.97 70.85 -21.56
C LYS A 160 -36.50 69.44 -21.87
N GLY A 161 -36.74 68.51 -20.94
CA GLY A 161 -36.53 67.08 -21.17
C GLY A 161 -37.36 66.64 -22.37
N THR A 162 -36.69 66.15 -23.42
CA THR A 162 -37.38 65.55 -24.57
C THR A 162 -38.06 64.26 -24.15
N ASP A 163 -39.12 63.85 -24.86
CA ASP A 163 -39.85 62.63 -24.55
C ASP A 163 -38.94 61.38 -24.56
N GLU A 164 -37.87 61.37 -25.36
CA GLU A 164 -36.88 60.29 -25.34
C GLU A 164 -36.06 60.25 -24.04
N SER A 165 -35.69 61.40 -23.47
CA SER A 165 -34.92 61.45 -22.20
C SER A 165 -35.74 60.93 -21.02
N ASN A 166 -37.04 61.23 -21.01
CA ASN A 166 -37.98 60.72 -20.02
C ASN A 166 -38.27 59.21 -20.19
N GLN A 167 -38.11 58.64 -21.38
CA GLN A 167 -38.19 57.19 -21.59
C GLN A 167 -36.94 56.47 -21.06
N PHE A 168 -35.74 56.98 -21.36
CA PHE A 168 -34.50 56.42 -20.81
C PHE A 168 -34.46 56.45 -19.28
N ARG A 169 -34.95 57.52 -18.67
CA ARG A 169 -35.01 57.64 -17.20
C ARG A 169 -35.96 56.62 -16.57
N ARG A 170 -37.14 56.42 -17.17
CA ARG A 170 -38.10 55.38 -16.72
C ARG A 170 -37.55 53.97 -16.90
N GLU A 171 -36.82 53.71 -17.99
CA GLU A 171 -36.21 52.40 -18.21
C GLU A 171 -35.06 52.12 -17.24
N TYR A 172 -34.26 53.14 -16.90
CA TYR A 172 -33.24 53.06 -15.85
C TYR A 172 -33.86 52.79 -14.48
N GLU A 173 -34.93 53.51 -14.12
CA GLU A 173 -35.66 53.31 -12.86
C GLU A 173 -36.27 51.90 -12.78
N MET A 174 -36.84 51.38 -13.88
CA MET A 174 -37.35 50.00 -13.94
C MET A 174 -36.26 48.94 -13.76
N ARG A 175 -35.06 49.14 -14.33
CA ARG A 175 -33.92 48.21 -14.12
C ARG A 175 -33.41 48.26 -12.69
N LYS A 176 -33.40 49.44 -12.06
CA LYS A 176 -33.02 49.60 -10.67
C LYS A 176 -33.98 48.84 -9.74
N ILE A 177 -35.29 48.98 -9.95
CA ILE A 177 -36.31 48.25 -9.18
C ILE A 177 -36.12 46.72 -9.30
N LYS A 178 -35.85 46.21 -10.51
CA LYS A 178 -35.57 44.77 -10.70
C LYS A 178 -34.28 44.28 -10.03
N GLN A 179 -33.26 45.12 -9.95
CA GLN A 179 -32.03 44.77 -9.24
C GLN A 179 -32.25 44.76 -7.73
N ASP A 180 -33.02 45.72 -7.19
CA ASP A 180 -33.37 45.77 -5.78
C ASP A 180 -34.20 44.52 -5.38
N GLU A 181 -35.16 44.08 -6.21
CA GLU A 181 -35.89 42.81 -6.01
C GLU A 181 -34.96 41.58 -5.99
N GLY A 182 -33.92 41.56 -6.84
CA GLY A 182 -32.91 40.49 -6.84
C GLY A 182 -32.02 40.49 -5.60
N LEU A 183 -31.72 41.67 -5.05
CA LEU A 183 -30.94 41.81 -3.82
C LEU A 183 -31.72 41.32 -2.60
N ASP A 184 -33.04 41.50 -2.57
CA ASP A 184 -33.90 40.99 -1.49
C ASP A 184 -33.88 39.46 -1.43
N VAL A 185 -33.97 38.77 -2.57
CA VAL A 185 -33.88 37.30 -2.65
C VAL A 185 -32.51 36.79 -2.19
N ILE A 186 -31.44 37.51 -2.53
CA ILE A 186 -30.08 37.19 -2.06
C ILE A 186 -29.98 37.41 -0.55
N SER A 187 -30.60 38.46 -0.01
CA SER A 187 -30.61 38.73 1.43
C SER A 187 -31.34 37.62 2.21
N GLU A 188 -32.43 37.09 1.67
CA GLU A 188 -33.20 35.98 2.26
C GLU A 188 -32.39 34.67 2.23
N GLY A 189 -31.74 34.37 1.10
CA GLY A 189 -30.83 33.22 0.96
C GLY A 189 -29.63 33.28 1.92
N LEU A 190 -29.06 34.47 2.13
CA LEU A 190 -28.01 34.68 3.13
C LEU A 190 -28.53 34.53 4.56
N GLY A 191 -29.78 34.90 4.83
CA GLY A 191 -30.46 34.66 6.10
C GLY A 191 -30.62 33.17 6.41
N THR A 192 -30.99 32.36 5.42
CA THR A 192 -31.10 30.90 5.59
C THR A 192 -29.74 30.24 5.80
N LEU A 193 -28.71 30.68 5.07
CA LEU A 193 -27.34 30.18 5.24
C LEU A 193 -26.78 30.51 6.63
N LYS A 194 -27.10 31.69 7.16
CA LYS A 194 -26.73 32.10 8.53
C LYS A 194 -27.41 31.22 9.59
N ALA A 195 -28.66 30.83 9.37
CA ALA A 195 -29.37 29.92 10.28
C ALA A 195 -28.73 28.53 10.29
N MET A 196 -28.43 27.94 9.12
CA MET A 196 -27.73 26.64 9.07
C MET A 196 -26.33 26.70 9.70
N ALA A 197 -25.60 27.80 9.52
CA ALA A 197 -24.30 27.99 10.14
C ALA A 197 -24.38 28.07 11.68
N ALA A 198 -25.46 28.66 12.21
CA ALA A 198 -25.70 28.72 13.65
C ALA A 198 -26.06 27.32 14.20
N ASP A 199 -26.90 26.57 13.49
CA ASP A 199 -27.28 25.21 13.88
C ASP A 199 -26.09 24.24 13.87
N MET A 200 -25.22 24.33 12.84
CA MET A 200 -23.96 23.57 12.81
C MET A 200 -23.02 23.95 13.95
N ASN A 201 -22.98 25.22 14.37
CA ASN A 201 -22.15 25.65 15.48
C ASN A 201 -22.70 25.16 16.83
N GLU A 202 -24.02 25.11 17.00
CA GLU A 202 -24.64 24.57 18.23
C GLU A 202 -24.46 23.04 18.33
N GLU A 203 -24.54 22.32 17.21
CA GLU A 203 -24.28 20.88 17.17
C GLU A 203 -22.79 20.56 17.40
N LEU A 204 -21.88 21.41 16.89
CA LEU A 204 -20.44 21.32 17.19
C LEU A 204 -20.17 21.51 18.69
N ASP A 205 -20.81 22.50 19.32
CA ASP A 205 -20.67 22.76 20.76
C ASP A 205 -21.26 21.62 21.62
N ARG A 206 -22.28 20.90 21.13
CA ARG A 206 -22.83 19.69 21.78
C ARG A 206 -21.93 18.46 21.66
N GLN A 207 -21.10 18.36 20.63
CA GLN A 207 -20.21 17.21 20.40
C GLN A 207 -18.89 17.28 21.17
N VAL A 208 -18.51 18.45 21.70
CA VAL A 208 -17.29 18.63 22.51
C VAL A 208 -17.27 17.73 23.77
N PRO A 209 -18.31 17.69 24.62
CA PRO A 209 -18.29 16.84 25.83
C PRO A 209 -18.37 15.33 25.54
N LEU A 210 -18.90 14.91 24.38
CA LEU A 210 -18.90 13.49 23.98
C LEU A 210 -17.51 13.02 23.53
N MET A 211 -16.69 13.95 23.01
CA MET A 211 -15.35 13.67 22.52
C MET A 211 -14.36 13.46 23.67
N ASP A 212 -14.50 14.21 24.76
CA ASP A 212 -13.69 14.02 25.98
C ASP A 212 -13.97 12.65 26.65
N GLU A 213 -15.22 12.16 26.60
CA GLU A 213 -15.56 10.80 27.08
C GLU A 213 -14.97 9.71 26.17
N MET A 214 -14.85 9.98 24.86
CA MET A 214 -14.22 9.08 23.90
C MET A 214 -12.71 8.99 24.11
N ASP A 215 -12.02 10.13 24.30
CA ASP A 215 -10.58 10.17 24.58
C ASP A 215 -10.25 9.42 25.88
N GLU A 216 -11.06 9.60 26.93
CA GLU A 216 -10.86 8.87 28.19
C GLU A 216 -11.05 7.35 28.04
N LYS A 217 -12.02 6.91 27.21
CA LYS A 217 -12.23 5.48 26.92
C LYS A 217 -11.09 4.90 26.06
N VAL A 218 -10.57 5.65 25.11
CA VAL A 218 -9.44 5.25 24.26
C VAL A 218 -8.17 5.12 25.09
N ASP A 219 -7.88 6.06 25.98
CA ASP A 219 -6.71 6.01 26.86
C ASP A 219 -6.78 4.85 27.86
N ARG A 220 -7.96 4.55 28.41
CA ARG A 220 -8.16 3.35 29.24
C ARG A 220 -7.93 2.07 28.43
N ALA A 221 -8.47 1.96 27.22
CA ALA A 221 -8.30 0.78 26.37
C ALA A 221 -6.83 0.56 25.95
N ASN A 222 -6.11 1.64 25.63
CA ASN A 222 -4.68 1.56 25.28
C ASN A 222 -3.82 1.17 26.49
N THR A 223 -4.16 1.66 27.68
CA THR A 223 -3.49 1.28 28.93
C THR A 223 -3.73 -0.19 29.26
N ASP A 224 -4.96 -0.68 29.09
CA ASP A 224 -5.31 -2.08 29.29
C ASP A 224 -4.60 -2.99 28.28
N LEU A 225 -4.52 -2.61 27.00
CA LEU A 225 -3.77 -3.32 25.96
C LEU A 225 -2.26 -3.41 26.27
N LYS A 226 -1.66 -2.33 26.79
CA LYS A 226 -0.26 -2.35 27.23
C LYS A 226 -0.06 -3.29 28.40
N ASN A 227 -0.96 -3.26 29.40
CA ASN A 227 -0.91 -4.13 30.56
C ASN A 227 -1.10 -5.61 30.18
N THR A 228 -2.01 -5.93 29.25
CA THR A 228 -2.20 -7.30 28.75
C THR A 228 -0.98 -7.79 27.98
N ASN A 229 -0.33 -6.94 27.18
CA ASN A 229 0.90 -7.31 26.47
C ASN A 229 2.07 -7.59 27.42
N VAL A 230 2.21 -6.82 28.50
CA VAL A 230 3.22 -7.09 29.54
C VAL A 230 2.94 -8.42 30.23
N ARG A 231 1.69 -8.71 30.61
CA ARG A 231 1.28 -10.00 31.20
C ARG A 231 1.49 -11.17 30.24
N LEU A 232 1.23 -10.99 28.95
CA LEU A 232 1.50 -11.98 27.90
C LEU A 232 3.00 -12.28 27.81
N LYS A 233 3.84 -11.23 27.79
CA LYS A 233 5.30 -11.38 27.77
C LYS A 233 5.83 -12.08 29.02
N GLU A 234 5.26 -11.76 30.18
CA GLU A 234 5.61 -12.41 31.45
C GLU A 234 5.15 -13.87 31.49
N THR A 235 3.96 -14.18 30.96
CA THR A 235 3.46 -15.56 30.83
C THR A 235 4.30 -16.37 29.83
N VAL A 236 4.71 -15.78 28.71
CA VAL A 236 5.62 -16.39 27.73
C VAL A 236 6.99 -16.68 28.35
N LEU A 237 7.49 -15.79 29.21
CA LEU A 237 8.75 -16.00 29.94
C LEU A 237 8.60 -17.03 31.09
N GLN A 238 7.44 -17.08 31.75
CA GLN A 238 7.13 -18.07 32.79
C GLN A 238 6.85 -19.47 32.22
N LEU A 239 6.37 -19.57 30.98
CA LEU A 239 6.25 -20.83 30.24
C LEU A 239 7.64 -21.33 29.78
N ARG A 240 8.40 -21.78 30.78
CA ARG A 240 9.54 -22.71 30.70
C ARG A 240 10.80 -22.13 30.03
N SER A 241 11.83 -21.93 30.85
CA SER A 241 13.19 -21.55 30.43
C SER A 241 13.62 -22.26 29.14
N SER A 242 14.03 -21.48 28.14
CA SER A 242 14.53 -21.90 26.82
C SER A 242 15.58 -23.02 26.88
N ARG A 243 16.27 -23.16 28.03
CA ARG A 243 17.21 -24.23 28.31
C ARG A 243 16.58 -25.63 28.24
N ASN A 244 15.33 -25.79 28.71
CA ASN A 244 14.65 -27.09 28.68
C ASN A 244 14.12 -27.43 27.29
N PHE A 245 13.66 -26.42 26.53
CA PHE A 245 13.20 -26.59 25.15
C PHE A 245 14.33 -27.05 24.21
N CYS A 246 15.54 -26.50 24.38
CA CYS A 246 16.72 -26.94 23.62
C CYS A 246 17.08 -28.40 23.92
N ILE A 247 16.99 -28.82 25.19
CA ILE A 247 17.24 -30.21 25.60
C ILE A 247 16.20 -31.15 24.98
N ASP A 248 14.92 -30.76 24.99
CA ASP A 248 13.83 -31.56 24.42
C ASP A 248 14.00 -31.72 22.90
N ILE A 249 14.40 -30.67 22.18
CA ILE A 249 14.71 -30.73 20.74
C ILE A 249 15.91 -31.65 20.45
N ILE A 250 16.98 -31.54 21.24
CA ILE A 250 18.18 -32.37 21.06
C ILE A 250 17.84 -33.85 21.27
N LEU A 251 17.06 -34.18 22.30
CA LEU A 251 16.60 -35.55 22.56
C LEU A 251 15.75 -36.11 21.41
N LEU A 252 14.87 -35.29 20.85
CA LEU A 252 14.04 -35.68 19.70
C LEU A 252 14.91 -35.99 18.47
N CYS A 253 15.92 -35.15 18.19
CA CYS A 253 16.87 -35.37 17.10
C CYS A 253 17.69 -36.67 17.28
N VAL A 254 18.11 -36.99 18.52
CA VAL A 254 18.83 -38.25 18.81
C VAL A 254 17.94 -39.47 18.57
N ILE A 255 16.67 -39.41 18.98
CA ILE A 255 15.71 -40.51 18.78
C ILE A 255 15.46 -40.74 17.28
N LEU A 256 15.25 -39.66 16.50
CA LEU A 256 15.09 -39.75 15.05
C LEU A 256 16.34 -40.30 14.35
N GLY A 257 17.54 -39.90 14.79
CA GLY A 257 18.79 -40.42 14.27
C GLY A 257 18.96 -41.93 14.49
N ILE A 258 18.58 -42.43 15.67
CA ILE A 258 18.60 -43.87 15.97
C ILE A 258 17.56 -44.62 15.11
N ALA A 259 16.35 -44.06 14.94
CA ALA A 259 15.32 -44.65 14.09
C ALA A 259 15.78 -44.73 12.61
N ALA A 260 16.40 -43.67 12.08
CA ALA A 260 16.95 -43.65 10.74
C ALA A 260 18.11 -44.64 10.56
N TYR A 261 18.98 -44.78 11.58
CA TYR A 261 20.05 -45.78 11.58
C TYR A 261 19.51 -47.21 11.51
N LEU A 262 18.47 -47.52 12.30
CA LEU A 262 17.81 -48.83 12.28
C LEU A 262 17.11 -49.11 10.94
N TYR A 263 16.50 -48.07 10.34
CA TYR A 263 15.89 -48.16 9.02
C TYR A 263 16.91 -48.45 7.90
N ASN A 264 18.08 -47.82 7.98
CA ASN A 264 19.17 -48.02 7.03
C ASN A 264 19.83 -49.41 7.17
N LEU A 265 19.80 -50.00 8.37
CA LEU A 265 20.27 -51.38 8.60
C LEU A 265 19.31 -52.45 8.04
N ALA A 266 18.04 -52.11 7.86
CA ALA A 266 16.98 -53.05 7.43
C ALA A 266 16.77 -53.12 5.91
N SER A 267 17.45 -52.28 5.12
CA SER A 267 17.16 -52.11 3.69
C SER A 267 18.45 -52.28 2.85
N PRO A 268 18.58 -53.30 1.99
CA PRO A 268 19.78 -53.47 1.16
C PRO A 268 19.80 -52.44 0.02
N SER A 269 20.86 -51.62 0.00
CA SER A 269 21.08 -50.56 -0.99
C SER A 269 21.54 -51.13 -2.35
N SER A 270 20.96 -50.60 -3.43
CA SER A 270 21.44 -50.76 -4.80
C SER A 270 22.15 -49.47 -5.27
N PRO A 271 23.10 -49.55 -6.23
CA PRO A 271 24.18 -48.58 -6.35
C PRO A 271 23.83 -47.34 -7.20
N LEU A 272 24.51 -46.23 -6.84
CA LEU A 272 24.53 -44.92 -7.47
C LEU A 272 24.82 -44.95 -8.99
N ARG A 273 24.12 -44.09 -9.75
CA ARG A 273 24.60 -43.50 -11.01
C ARG A 273 25.02 -42.04 -10.77
N PRO A 274 26.01 -41.52 -11.52
CA PRO A 274 26.68 -40.27 -11.19
C PRO A 274 25.86 -39.05 -11.57
N ALA A 275 25.98 -38.04 -10.71
CA ALA A 275 25.37 -36.73 -10.76
C ALA A 275 25.78 -35.91 -11.99
N ALA A 276 24.79 -35.27 -12.61
CA ALA A 276 25.00 -34.04 -13.35
C ALA A 276 24.41 -32.91 -12.49
N ALA A 277 25.28 -32.06 -11.94
CA ALA A 277 24.88 -30.85 -11.23
C ALA A 277 24.14 -29.91 -12.19
N ALA A 278 22.83 -29.77 -11.99
CA ALA A 278 22.01 -28.73 -12.62
C ALA A 278 21.28 -27.98 -11.52
N ALA A 279 21.97 -27.02 -10.90
CA ALA A 279 21.32 -26.01 -10.07
C ALA A 279 20.44 -25.12 -10.96
N ALA A 280 19.22 -24.86 -10.49
CA ALA A 280 18.34 -23.77 -10.90
C ALA A 280 17.81 -23.76 -12.36
N VAL A 281 17.29 -24.89 -12.85
CA VAL A 281 16.35 -24.87 -14.00
C VAL A 281 14.98 -25.27 -13.47
N GLY A 282 13.95 -24.45 -13.70
CA GLY A 282 12.59 -24.74 -13.24
C GLY A 282 12.12 -26.08 -13.79
N ALA A 283 12.02 -27.10 -12.94
CA ALA A 283 11.72 -28.47 -13.37
C ALA A 283 10.30 -28.60 -13.96
N VAL A 284 9.41 -27.69 -13.59
CA VAL A 284 8.03 -27.62 -14.08
C VAL A 284 7.75 -26.23 -14.65
N ASN A 285 7.23 -26.18 -15.88
CA ASN A 285 6.83 -24.95 -16.54
C ASN A 285 5.35 -25.01 -16.93
N ILE A 286 4.55 -24.06 -16.47
CA ILE A 286 3.14 -23.95 -16.89
C ILE A 286 3.10 -23.34 -18.27
N THR A 287 2.40 -24.02 -19.19
CA THR A 287 2.24 -23.57 -20.57
C THR A 287 0.92 -22.82 -20.77
N ASN A 288 -0.16 -23.26 -20.11
CA ASN A 288 -1.45 -22.62 -20.19
C ASN A 288 -2.32 -22.91 -18.95
N VAL A 289 -3.14 -21.95 -18.57
CA VAL A 289 -4.22 -22.12 -17.57
C VAL A 289 -5.48 -21.48 -18.14
N ALA A 290 -6.39 -22.30 -18.65
CA ALA A 290 -7.65 -21.84 -19.22
C ALA A 290 -8.76 -21.91 -18.16
N VAL A 291 -9.43 -20.78 -17.94
CA VAL A 291 -10.61 -20.69 -17.07
C VAL A 291 -11.82 -21.14 -17.88
N LEU A 292 -12.52 -22.17 -17.41
CA LEU A 292 -13.73 -22.70 -18.04
C LEU A 292 -14.97 -22.19 -17.29
N ASP A 293 -16.13 -22.21 -17.95
CA ASP A 293 -17.42 -21.77 -17.39
C ASP A 293 -17.35 -20.39 -16.72
N ASN A 294 -17.02 -19.35 -17.49
CA ASN A 294 -16.84 -17.99 -16.99
C ASN A 294 -17.41 -16.94 -17.98
N PRO A 295 -18.21 -15.96 -17.54
CA PRO A 295 -18.75 -15.77 -16.19
C PRO A 295 -19.86 -16.78 -15.84
N THR A 296 -20.04 -17.08 -14.55
CA THR A 296 -20.99 -18.13 -14.08
C THR A 296 -21.57 -17.75 -12.71
N ALA A 297 -22.56 -18.50 -12.20
CA ALA A 297 -23.13 -18.23 -10.87
C ALA A 297 -22.09 -18.40 -9.76
N PHE A 298 -22.20 -17.63 -8.67
CA PHE A 298 -21.26 -17.70 -7.55
C PHE A 298 -21.12 -19.11 -6.96
N LEU A 299 -22.24 -19.83 -6.87
CA LEU A 299 -22.34 -21.19 -6.34
C LEU A 299 -21.97 -22.28 -7.37
N ASN A 300 -21.56 -21.92 -8.59
CA ASN A 300 -21.08 -22.90 -9.54
C ASN A 300 -19.61 -23.26 -9.27
N PRO A 301 -19.22 -24.54 -9.46
CA PRO A 301 -17.85 -25.00 -9.31
C PRO A 301 -16.88 -24.21 -10.18
N PHE A 302 -15.65 -24.04 -9.70
CA PHE A 302 -14.54 -23.56 -10.50
C PHE A 302 -14.03 -24.67 -11.40
N GLN A 303 -13.62 -24.33 -12.63
CA GLN A 303 -13.05 -25.27 -13.58
C GLN A 303 -11.84 -24.64 -14.28
N PHE A 304 -10.68 -25.27 -14.12
CA PHE A 304 -9.42 -24.84 -14.72
C PHE A 304 -8.82 -25.96 -15.56
N GLU A 305 -8.62 -25.74 -16.86
CA GLU A 305 -7.79 -26.62 -17.67
C GLU A 305 -6.33 -26.17 -17.53
N ILE A 306 -5.53 -26.97 -16.85
CA ILE A 306 -4.12 -26.68 -16.55
C ILE A 306 -3.26 -27.51 -17.50
N SER A 307 -2.39 -26.83 -18.23
CA SER A 307 -1.37 -27.45 -19.09
C SER A 307 0.02 -27.07 -18.59
N TYR A 308 0.88 -28.07 -18.37
CA TYR A 308 2.24 -27.86 -17.90
C TYR A 308 3.22 -28.86 -18.53
N GLU A 309 4.49 -28.49 -18.52
CA GLU A 309 5.61 -29.29 -19.00
C GLU A 309 6.53 -29.59 -17.83
N CYS A 310 6.90 -30.87 -17.68
CA CYS A 310 7.90 -31.34 -16.74
C CYS A 310 9.19 -31.62 -17.51
N LEU A 311 10.28 -30.93 -17.14
CA LEU A 311 11.58 -30.99 -17.81
C LEU A 311 12.53 -32.04 -17.21
N ILE A 312 12.30 -32.41 -15.95
CA ILE A 312 13.14 -33.33 -15.17
C ILE A 312 12.20 -34.24 -14.38
N PRO A 313 12.45 -35.57 -14.30
CA PRO A 313 11.57 -36.46 -13.54
C PRO A 313 11.53 -36.05 -12.07
N LEU A 314 10.34 -36.04 -11.49
CA LEU A 314 10.10 -35.74 -10.07
C LEU A 314 9.75 -37.03 -9.33
N ASP A 315 10.41 -37.23 -8.19
CA ASP A 315 10.24 -38.42 -7.36
C ASP A 315 8.97 -38.36 -6.49
N ASP A 316 8.55 -37.14 -6.12
CA ASP A 316 7.35 -36.86 -5.32
C ASP A 316 6.22 -36.24 -6.16
N ASP A 317 5.03 -36.13 -5.55
CA ASP A 317 3.86 -35.55 -6.19
C ASP A 317 3.91 -34.02 -6.25
N LEU A 318 3.36 -33.45 -7.32
CA LEU A 318 3.02 -32.03 -7.38
C LEU A 318 1.68 -31.81 -6.66
N GLU A 319 1.63 -30.85 -5.76
CA GLU A 319 0.42 -30.46 -5.04
C GLU A 319 -0.15 -29.19 -5.65
N TRP A 320 -1.32 -29.29 -6.28
CA TRP A 320 -2.07 -28.17 -6.85
C TRP A 320 -3.18 -27.77 -5.89
N LYS A 321 -3.23 -26.50 -5.49
CA LYS A 321 -4.30 -25.97 -4.64
C LYS A 321 -5.02 -24.82 -5.31
N LEU A 322 -6.34 -24.81 -5.15
CA LEU A 322 -7.16 -23.65 -5.47
C LEU A 322 -7.61 -23.00 -4.16
N ILE A 323 -7.28 -21.72 -3.99
CA ILE A 323 -7.54 -20.96 -2.78
C ILE A 323 -8.35 -19.71 -3.16
N TYR A 324 -9.49 -19.52 -2.51
CA TYR A 324 -10.32 -18.34 -2.63
C TYR A 324 -10.02 -17.38 -1.50
N VAL A 325 -9.70 -16.12 -1.83
CA VAL A 325 -9.44 -15.09 -0.83
C VAL A 325 -10.78 -14.57 -0.32
N GLY A 326 -11.11 -14.88 0.94
CA GLY A 326 -12.40 -14.49 1.53
C GLY A 326 -12.43 -13.02 1.93
N SER A 327 -11.30 -12.49 2.37
CA SER A 327 -11.15 -11.08 2.72
C SER A 327 -9.81 -10.53 2.22
N ALA A 328 -9.85 -9.28 1.74
CA ALA A 328 -8.65 -8.54 1.38
C ALA A 328 -7.77 -8.21 2.60
N GLU A 329 -8.36 -8.16 3.80
CA GLU A 329 -7.73 -7.66 5.02
C GLU A 329 -7.31 -8.78 5.98
N ASP A 330 -8.00 -9.92 5.94
CA ASP A 330 -7.81 -11.02 6.89
C ASP A 330 -7.71 -12.37 6.17
N GLU A 331 -6.55 -13.02 6.30
CA GLU A 331 -6.25 -14.34 5.72
C GLU A 331 -7.03 -15.49 6.39
N ASN A 332 -7.61 -15.27 7.57
CA ASN A 332 -8.41 -16.30 8.26
C ASN A 332 -9.71 -16.65 7.51
N TYR A 333 -10.15 -15.79 6.59
CA TYR A 333 -11.30 -16.02 5.73
C TYR A 333 -10.92 -16.70 4.41
N ASP A 334 -9.63 -16.94 4.14
CA ASP A 334 -9.19 -17.61 2.93
C ASP A 334 -9.61 -19.09 2.97
N GLN A 335 -10.21 -19.56 1.88
CA GLN A 335 -10.74 -20.91 1.80
C GLN A 335 -9.96 -21.71 0.77
N GLN A 336 -9.34 -22.80 1.21
CA GLN A 336 -8.80 -23.81 0.30
C GLN A 336 -9.99 -24.59 -0.27
N LEU A 337 -10.27 -24.41 -1.55
CA LEU A 337 -11.40 -25.04 -2.24
C LEU A 337 -11.09 -26.47 -2.66
N GLU A 338 -9.87 -26.69 -3.15
CA GLU A 338 -9.44 -28.00 -3.64
C GLU A 338 -7.93 -28.18 -3.48
N SER A 339 -7.49 -29.43 -3.30
CA SER A 339 -6.08 -29.83 -3.24
C SER A 339 -5.86 -31.18 -3.92
N VAL A 340 -5.21 -31.16 -5.07
CA VAL A 340 -4.94 -32.36 -5.88
C VAL A 340 -3.46 -32.67 -5.92
N LEU A 341 -3.11 -33.93 -5.65
CA LEU A 341 -1.77 -34.46 -5.83
C LEU A 341 -1.66 -35.11 -7.20
N VAL A 342 -0.60 -34.75 -7.94
CA VAL A 342 -0.29 -35.29 -9.27
C VAL A 342 1.13 -35.83 -9.26
N GLY A 343 1.27 -37.16 -9.22
CA GLY A 343 2.56 -37.80 -9.38
C GLY A 343 2.52 -39.32 -9.35
N PRO A 344 3.68 -39.98 -9.48
CA PRO A 344 5.00 -39.37 -9.79
C PRO A 344 5.04 -38.81 -11.22
N VAL A 345 5.73 -37.67 -11.41
CA VAL A 345 5.70 -36.91 -12.67
C VAL A 345 6.97 -37.17 -13.48
N ASN A 346 6.82 -37.84 -14.63
CA ASN A 346 7.90 -38.04 -15.59
C ASN A 346 8.07 -36.82 -16.51
N VAL A 347 9.19 -36.74 -17.21
CA VAL A 347 9.43 -35.73 -18.25
C VAL A 347 8.34 -35.82 -19.33
N GLY A 348 7.73 -34.68 -19.67
CA GLY A 348 6.69 -34.61 -20.69
C GLY A 348 5.70 -33.47 -20.48
N THR A 349 4.72 -33.39 -21.37
CA THR A 349 3.63 -32.42 -21.30
C THR A 349 2.39 -33.06 -20.70
N TYR A 350 1.78 -32.39 -19.74
CA TYR A 350 0.60 -32.82 -19.02
C TYR A 350 -0.52 -31.81 -19.21
N ARG A 351 -1.74 -32.33 -19.17
CA ARG A 351 -2.96 -31.53 -19.16
C ARG A 351 -4.03 -32.23 -18.35
N PHE A 352 -4.67 -31.49 -17.45
CA PHE A 352 -5.80 -31.99 -16.67
C PHE A 352 -6.78 -30.86 -16.36
N VAL A 353 -8.00 -31.22 -15.97
CA VAL A 353 -9.01 -30.28 -15.50
C VAL A 353 -9.08 -30.35 -13.98
N LEU A 354 -8.79 -29.24 -13.31
CA LEU A 354 -9.01 -29.05 -11.89
C LEU A 354 -10.42 -28.49 -11.71
N GLN A 355 -11.29 -29.25 -11.04
CA GLN A 355 -12.62 -28.80 -10.65
C GLN A 355 -12.68 -28.65 -9.14
N ALA A 356 -13.24 -27.56 -8.64
CA ALA A 356 -13.35 -27.26 -7.22
C ALA A 356 -14.74 -26.71 -6.90
N ASP A 357 -15.30 -27.10 -5.75
CA ASP A 357 -16.57 -26.55 -5.26
C ASP A 357 -16.43 -25.04 -4.96
N PRO A 358 -17.53 -24.26 -5.02
CA PRO A 358 -17.49 -22.83 -4.68
C PRO A 358 -17.10 -22.62 -3.20
N PRO A 359 -16.60 -21.42 -2.81
CA PRO A 359 -16.37 -21.12 -1.41
C PRO A 359 -17.68 -21.15 -0.62
N ASP A 360 -17.58 -21.49 0.66
CA ASP A 360 -18.70 -21.44 1.60
C ASP A 360 -19.03 -19.96 1.91
N PRO A 361 -20.22 -19.45 1.52
CA PRO A 361 -20.57 -18.06 1.76
C PRO A 361 -20.63 -17.71 3.25
N SER A 362 -20.91 -18.67 4.13
CA SER A 362 -21.03 -18.44 5.58
C SER A 362 -19.68 -18.16 6.26
N LYS A 363 -18.58 -18.49 5.58
CA LYS A 363 -17.21 -18.22 6.02
C LYS A 363 -16.60 -16.99 5.34
N ILE A 364 -17.43 -16.17 4.70
CA ILE A 364 -17.04 -14.89 4.10
C ILE A 364 -17.89 -13.82 4.77
N ARG A 365 -17.31 -12.64 5.05
CA ARG A 365 -18.10 -11.51 5.54
C ARG A 365 -19.11 -11.09 4.46
N GLU A 366 -20.34 -10.73 4.82
CA GLU A 366 -21.37 -10.42 3.82
C GLU A 366 -20.95 -9.25 2.91
N GLU A 367 -20.25 -8.26 3.48
CA GLU A 367 -19.67 -7.12 2.76
C GLU A 367 -18.55 -7.50 1.79
N ASP A 368 -17.95 -8.69 1.95
CA ASP A 368 -16.83 -9.18 1.16
C ASP A 368 -17.25 -10.10 0.01
N ILE A 369 -18.52 -10.54 -0.03
CA ILE A 369 -19.03 -11.43 -1.06
C ILE A 369 -19.20 -10.69 -2.39
N ILE A 370 -19.78 -9.49 -2.37
CA ILE A 370 -19.93 -8.63 -3.56
C ILE A 370 -18.65 -7.83 -3.76
N GLY A 371 -18.32 -7.53 -5.02
CA GLY A 371 -17.14 -6.76 -5.41
C GLY A 371 -15.97 -7.65 -5.83
N VAL A 372 -14.76 -7.07 -5.76
CA VAL A 372 -13.56 -7.71 -6.29
C VAL A 372 -12.84 -8.51 -5.21
N THR A 373 -12.45 -9.74 -5.52
CA THR A 373 -11.55 -10.55 -4.71
C THR A 373 -10.50 -11.24 -5.57
N VAL A 374 -9.71 -12.14 -4.97
CA VAL A 374 -8.64 -12.88 -5.63
C VAL A 374 -8.87 -14.39 -5.49
N LEU A 375 -8.52 -15.10 -6.56
CA LEU A 375 -8.42 -16.56 -6.58
C LEU A 375 -6.99 -16.95 -6.90
N LEU A 376 -6.41 -17.85 -6.11
CA LEU A 376 -5.03 -18.27 -6.22
C LEU A 376 -4.97 -19.75 -6.60
N LEU A 377 -4.37 -20.06 -7.73
CA LEU A 377 -3.95 -21.41 -8.10
C LEU A 377 -2.47 -21.55 -7.73
N THR A 378 -2.14 -22.37 -6.74
CA THR A 378 -0.76 -22.63 -6.34
C THR A 378 -0.31 -24.03 -6.74
N CYS A 379 0.99 -24.17 -7.00
CA CYS A 379 1.63 -25.45 -7.20
C CYS A 379 2.84 -25.56 -6.29
N SER A 380 2.89 -26.65 -5.54
CA SER A 380 3.94 -26.96 -4.58
C SER A 380 4.58 -28.30 -4.91
N TYR A 381 5.85 -28.45 -4.54
CA TYR A 381 6.58 -29.71 -4.60
C TYR A 381 7.29 -29.91 -3.26
N MET A 382 7.15 -31.10 -2.65
CA MET A 382 7.67 -31.38 -1.31
C MET A 382 7.27 -30.32 -0.26
N GLY A 383 6.04 -29.81 -0.34
CA GLY A 383 5.51 -28.77 0.55
C GLY A 383 6.06 -27.36 0.33
N GLN A 384 6.94 -27.16 -0.66
CA GLN A 384 7.45 -25.84 -1.03
C GLN A 384 6.69 -25.33 -2.27
N GLU A 385 6.00 -24.21 -2.11
CA GLU A 385 5.34 -23.53 -3.22
C GLU A 385 6.39 -22.94 -4.17
N PHE A 386 6.29 -23.27 -5.45
CA PHE A 386 7.20 -22.74 -6.48
C PHE A 386 6.48 -21.89 -7.53
N MET A 387 5.15 -21.91 -7.53
CA MET A 387 4.34 -21.21 -8.52
C MET A 387 2.99 -20.83 -7.94
N ARG A 388 2.54 -19.61 -8.29
CA ARG A 388 1.22 -19.06 -8.00
C ARG A 388 0.67 -18.34 -9.22
N VAL A 389 -0.56 -18.65 -9.61
CA VAL A 389 -1.35 -17.86 -10.57
C VAL A 389 -2.51 -17.23 -9.84
N GLY A 390 -2.49 -15.91 -9.73
CA GLY A 390 -3.58 -15.12 -9.15
C GLY A 390 -4.51 -14.56 -10.23
N TYR A 391 -5.81 -14.69 -10.00
CA TYR A 391 -6.86 -14.08 -10.82
C TYR A 391 -7.66 -13.10 -9.98
N TYR A 392 -7.98 -11.94 -10.54
CA TYR A 392 -9.05 -11.12 -9.98
C TYR A 392 -10.40 -11.76 -10.30
N VAL A 393 -11.27 -11.75 -9.30
CA VAL A 393 -12.63 -12.27 -9.40
C VAL A 393 -13.56 -11.13 -9.05
N ASN A 394 -14.47 -10.77 -9.94
CA ASN A 394 -15.51 -9.80 -9.67
C ASN A 394 -16.83 -10.53 -9.43
N ASN A 395 -17.40 -10.37 -8.24
CA ASN A 395 -18.72 -10.87 -7.89
C ASN A 395 -19.72 -9.71 -7.92
N ASP A 396 -20.74 -9.83 -8.74
CA ASP A 396 -21.78 -8.80 -8.83
C ASP A 396 -23.14 -9.44 -9.08
N TYR A 397 -24.23 -8.71 -8.89
CA TYR A 397 -25.55 -9.24 -9.20
C TYR A 397 -25.71 -9.51 -10.70
N ASP A 398 -26.47 -10.53 -11.07
CA ASP A 398 -26.80 -10.82 -12.48
C ASP A 398 -27.70 -9.74 -13.10
N ASP A 399 -28.63 -9.20 -12.32
CA ASP A 399 -29.57 -8.15 -12.73
C ASP A 399 -29.01 -6.72 -12.53
N GLU A 400 -29.17 -5.87 -13.54
CA GLU A 400 -28.73 -4.46 -13.51
C GLU A 400 -29.43 -3.63 -12.41
N GLN A 401 -30.73 -3.85 -12.18
CA GLN A 401 -31.48 -3.17 -11.11
C GLN A 401 -30.93 -3.48 -9.71
N LEU A 402 -30.52 -4.74 -9.48
CA LEU A 402 -29.92 -5.14 -8.20
C LEU A 402 -28.49 -4.59 -8.04
N ARG A 403 -27.82 -4.21 -9.13
CA ARG A 403 -26.52 -3.52 -9.07
C ARG A 403 -26.67 -2.06 -8.68
N GLU A 404 -27.64 -1.37 -9.29
CA GLU A 404 -27.92 0.05 -9.02
C GLU A 404 -28.50 0.25 -7.61
N GLU A 405 -29.46 -0.58 -7.22
CA GLU A 405 -30.10 -0.56 -5.91
C GLU A 405 -29.89 -1.90 -5.20
N PRO A 406 -28.71 -2.11 -4.57
CA PRO A 406 -28.41 -3.36 -3.90
C PRO A 406 -29.39 -3.61 -2.75
N PRO A 407 -29.95 -4.83 -2.64
CA PRO A 407 -30.88 -5.18 -1.59
C PRO A 407 -30.21 -5.13 -0.21
N ALA A 408 -30.98 -4.81 0.82
CA ALA A 408 -30.49 -4.75 2.21
C ALA A 408 -30.02 -6.12 2.75
N LYS A 409 -30.45 -7.22 2.12
CA LYS A 409 -29.98 -8.58 2.41
C LYS A 409 -29.33 -9.14 1.16
N LEU A 410 -28.19 -9.79 1.34
CA LEU A 410 -27.48 -10.47 0.26
C LEU A 410 -28.33 -11.58 -0.35
N LEU A 411 -28.49 -11.55 -1.68
CA LEU A 411 -29.17 -12.59 -2.45
C LEU A 411 -28.15 -13.44 -3.17
N ILE A 412 -27.56 -14.42 -2.47
CA ILE A 412 -26.43 -15.23 -2.99
C ILE A 412 -26.74 -15.92 -4.32
N ASP A 413 -27.98 -16.36 -4.51
CA ASP A 413 -28.45 -17.05 -5.72
C ASP A 413 -28.47 -16.15 -6.97
N ARG A 414 -28.42 -14.83 -6.77
CA ARG A 414 -28.38 -13.81 -7.84
C ARG A 414 -26.98 -13.25 -8.07
N VAL A 415 -25.97 -13.77 -7.37
CA VAL A 415 -24.58 -13.34 -7.53
C VAL A 415 -23.95 -14.11 -8.68
N GLN A 416 -23.43 -13.36 -9.65
CA GLN A 416 -22.61 -13.86 -10.74
C GLN A 416 -21.14 -13.55 -10.46
N ARG A 417 -20.30 -14.55 -10.69
CA ARG A 417 -18.85 -14.48 -10.60
C ARG A 417 -18.24 -14.34 -11.99
N ASN A 418 -17.35 -13.36 -12.15
CA ASN A 418 -16.54 -13.16 -13.34
C ASN A 418 -15.04 -13.17 -12.98
N ILE A 419 -14.33 -14.18 -13.44
CA ILE A 419 -12.87 -14.31 -13.30
C ILE A 419 -12.20 -13.56 -14.45
N LEU A 420 -11.31 -12.62 -14.13
CA LEU A 420 -10.56 -11.85 -15.12
C LEU A 420 -9.42 -12.71 -15.72
N ALA A 421 -9.79 -13.65 -16.58
CA ALA A 421 -8.88 -14.65 -17.15
C ALA A 421 -7.78 -14.06 -18.06
N ASP A 422 -8.01 -12.88 -18.65
CA ASP A 422 -7.09 -12.24 -19.60
C ASP A 422 -5.85 -11.62 -18.94
N LYS A 423 -5.89 -11.38 -17.62
CA LYS A 423 -4.81 -10.73 -16.87
C LYS A 423 -4.43 -11.53 -15.62
N PRO A 424 -3.95 -12.77 -15.78
CA PRO A 424 -3.45 -13.55 -14.64
C PRO A 424 -2.15 -12.93 -14.13
N ARG A 425 -1.98 -12.90 -12.80
CA ARG A 425 -0.71 -12.55 -12.17
C ARG A 425 0.05 -13.83 -11.83
N VAL A 426 1.16 -14.08 -12.52
CA VAL A 426 1.98 -15.28 -12.30
C VAL A 426 3.20 -14.91 -11.46
N THR A 427 3.35 -15.55 -10.31
CA THR A 427 4.51 -15.44 -9.42
C THR A 427 5.23 -16.78 -9.36
N LYS A 428 6.55 -16.77 -9.51
CA LYS A 428 7.40 -17.96 -9.41
C LYS A 428 8.34 -17.81 -8.22
N PHE A 429 8.47 -18.87 -7.43
CA PHE A 429 9.39 -18.95 -6.30
C PHE A 429 10.49 -19.96 -6.61
N PRO A 430 11.77 -19.60 -6.45
CA PRO A 430 12.86 -20.55 -6.66
C PRO A 430 12.83 -21.60 -5.53
N ILE A 431 12.75 -22.87 -5.90
CA ILE A 431 12.87 -24.01 -4.98
C ILE A 431 13.91 -24.99 -5.49
N ASN A 432 14.35 -25.90 -4.60
CA ASN A 432 15.18 -27.02 -5.00
C ASN A 432 14.33 -28.26 -5.28
N PHE A 433 14.28 -28.70 -6.53
CA PHE A 433 13.54 -29.91 -6.96
C PHE A 433 14.31 -31.22 -6.69
N HIS A 434 15.62 -31.13 -6.45
CA HIS A 434 16.46 -32.27 -6.04
C HIS A 434 17.30 -31.85 -4.84
N PRO A 435 16.75 -31.94 -3.61
CA PRO A 435 17.57 -31.83 -2.42
C PRO A 435 18.61 -32.96 -2.44
N GLU A 436 19.88 -32.60 -2.67
CA GLU A 436 20.99 -33.53 -2.47
C GLU A 436 20.83 -34.13 -1.05
N PRO A 437 20.84 -35.46 -0.90
CA PRO A 437 20.89 -36.05 0.43
C PRO A 437 22.16 -35.53 1.08
N SER A 438 22.00 -34.71 2.11
CA SER A 438 23.08 -34.01 2.79
C SER A 438 24.13 -35.01 3.22
N THR A 439 25.16 -35.19 2.38
CA THR A 439 26.37 -35.90 2.74
C THR A 439 27.12 -34.92 3.62
N SER A 440 27.19 -35.22 4.91
CA SER A 440 27.93 -34.48 5.91
C SER A 440 29.40 -34.38 5.53
N ALA A 441 29.74 -33.42 4.67
CA ALA A 441 31.09 -32.93 4.50
C ALA A 441 31.35 -31.97 5.67
N GLY A 442 32.02 -32.47 6.70
CA GLY A 442 32.48 -31.67 7.82
C GLY A 442 33.34 -30.50 7.34
N GLN A 443 32.77 -29.30 7.35
CA GLN A 443 33.55 -28.09 7.47
C GLN A 443 33.82 -27.88 8.96
N GLN A 444 35.03 -28.26 9.38
CA GLN A 444 35.63 -27.72 10.60
C GLN A 444 35.67 -26.19 10.44
N GLN A 445 34.77 -25.50 11.14
CA GLN A 445 34.95 -24.08 11.43
C GLN A 445 36.19 -23.96 12.32
N GLN A 446 37.24 -23.34 11.79
CA GLN A 446 38.29 -22.75 12.62
C GLN A 446 37.65 -21.64 13.45
N GLU A 447 37.63 -21.83 14.77
CA GLU A 447 37.33 -20.79 15.73
C GLU A 447 38.30 -19.60 15.57
N PRO A 448 37.82 -18.34 15.65
CA PRO A 448 38.69 -17.19 15.83
C PRO A 448 39.28 -17.23 17.25
N GLN A 449 40.61 -17.33 17.34
CA GLN A 449 41.33 -17.16 18.61
C GLN A 449 41.15 -15.72 19.12
N THR A 450 40.35 -15.56 20.17
CA THR A 450 40.33 -14.35 21.01
C THR A 450 41.54 -14.37 21.95
N THR A 451 42.51 -13.48 21.70
CA THR A 451 43.58 -13.17 22.64
C THR A 451 43.06 -12.26 23.75
N SER A 452 42.99 -12.77 24.98
CA SER A 452 42.84 -11.97 26.20
C SER A 452 44.21 -11.52 26.70
N PRO A 453 44.41 -10.27 27.12
CA PRO A 453 45.67 -9.80 27.70
C PRO A 453 45.74 -10.13 29.20
N GLU A 454 46.69 -10.98 29.59
CA GLU A 454 47.04 -11.19 31.00
C GLU A 454 48.05 -10.14 31.48
N ASN A 455 47.62 -9.36 32.47
CA ASN A 455 48.48 -8.63 33.38
C ASN A 455 49.16 -9.62 34.33
N HIS A 456 50.49 -9.66 34.37
CA HIS A 456 51.19 -9.87 35.64
C HIS A 456 52.61 -9.26 35.61
N THR A 457 52.78 -8.30 36.51
CA THR A 457 54.01 -7.65 36.91
C THR A 457 54.91 -8.58 37.73
N GLY A 458 56.20 -8.62 37.36
CA GLY A 458 57.37 -8.69 38.24
C GLY A 458 57.58 -9.96 39.08
N ASP A 459 58.71 -10.65 38.88
CA ASP A 459 59.83 -10.56 39.83
C ASP A 459 61.10 -11.20 39.22
N ASP A 460 62.23 -10.57 39.54
CA ASP A 460 63.60 -10.92 39.13
C ASP A 460 64.24 -11.80 40.22
N GLY A 461 65.06 -12.79 39.88
CA GLY A 461 65.71 -13.60 40.92
C GLY A 461 66.31 -14.95 40.55
N SER A 462 67.34 -14.94 39.70
CA SER A 462 68.61 -15.68 39.87
C SER A 462 68.67 -16.96 40.75
N LYS A 463 68.78 -18.12 40.05
CA LYS A 463 69.82 -19.19 40.20
C LYS A 463 69.93 -20.03 41.50
N PRO A 464 70.62 -21.21 41.47
CA PRO A 464 70.01 -22.50 41.84
C PRO A 464 70.77 -23.30 42.91
N SER A 465 70.13 -24.30 43.55
CA SER A 465 70.73 -25.48 44.20
C SER A 465 69.58 -26.48 44.47
N ALA A 466 69.53 -27.67 43.88
CA ALA A 466 70.26 -28.91 44.19
C ALA A 466 69.83 -29.60 45.50
N ASP A 467 69.45 -30.87 45.35
CA ASP A 467 69.36 -31.96 46.34
C ASP A 467 68.37 -31.81 47.51
N GLN A 468 67.27 -32.58 47.50
CA GLN A 468 67.17 -34.00 47.91
C GLN A 468 65.73 -34.50 47.73
#